data_AF-A0AAF3FS25-F1
#
_entry.id   AF-A0AAF3FS25-F1
#
_cell.length_a   1.000
_cell.length_b   1.000
_cell.length_c   1.000
_cell.angle_alpha   90.00
_cell.angle_beta   90.00
_cell.angle_gamma   90.00
#
_symmetry.space_group_name_H-M   'P 1'
#
loop_
_entity.id
_entity.type
_entity.pdbx_description
1 polymer ?
#
loop_
_entity_poly.entity_id
_entity_poly.type
_entity_poly.pdbx_seq_one_letter_code
_entity_poly.pdbx_strand_id
1 'polypeptide(L)'
;MGYLAEEYVVGEMLQIYQEVPDDGVLQVLDQLVQLAATSLKNPDILKVWDNAAMNALLAQGRTIAKIDGRLNTMKDLYPKLTSQIDKMLAKTNLIFGDFKRFMDLRKSTSDRQVLCHGDMWTPNVLWQRNVNGSVDLAAILDWQLLNVGSPTEDLVYFLHSALSPETYPKKKNDYLHYYYDNLKQSVTNLPMPWSNLENFIQQYEVSYTYCIMVLMPWYTTAKEQLLGTYINNPSFVDAFDEKIKFMTNETIRCINKWF
;
A
#
# COMPACT_ATOMS: atom_id res chain seq x y z
N MET A 1 -12.38 -25.60 -14.62
CA MET A 1 -11.10 -24.92 -14.34
C MET A 1 -10.37 -24.75 -15.65
N GLY A 2 -10.08 -23.50 -16.04
CA GLY A 2 -9.21 -23.20 -17.18
C GLY A 2 -7.76 -23.07 -16.71
N TYR A 3 -6.82 -23.20 -17.64
CA TYR A 3 -5.41 -22.88 -17.42
C TYR A 3 -5.08 -21.58 -18.16
N LEU A 4 -4.26 -20.74 -17.53
CA LEU A 4 -3.67 -19.56 -18.16
C LEU A 4 -2.16 -19.83 -18.30
N ALA A 5 -1.61 -19.59 -19.48
CA ALA A 5 -0.18 -19.61 -19.71
C ALA A 5 0.30 -18.16 -19.80
N GLU A 6 1.28 -17.81 -18.98
CA GLU A 6 1.86 -16.48 -18.89
C GLU A 6 3.35 -16.54 -19.25
N GLU A 7 3.93 -15.38 -19.56
CA GLU A 7 5.37 -15.27 -19.77
C GLU A 7 6.13 -15.62 -18.48
N TYR A 8 7.21 -16.41 -18.61
CA TYR A 8 8.09 -16.69 -17.49
C TYR A 8 9.16 -15.60 -17.39
N VAL A 9 9.05 -14.75 -16.36
CA VAL A 9 10.00 -13.68 -16.08
C VAL A 9 11.01 -14.14 -15.04
N VAL A 10 12.31 -14.01 -15.36
CA VAL A 10 13.40 -14.33 -14.42
C VAL A 10 13.60 -13.16 -13.44
N GLY A 11 13.49 -13.43 -12.15
CA GLY A 11 13.74 -12.48 -11.07
C GLY A 11 13.60 -13.10 -9.69
N GLU A 12 13.99 -12.35 -8.66
CA GLU A 12 13.79 -12.69 -7.25
C GLU A 12 12.76 -11.77 -6.59
N MET A 13 11.97 -12.32 -5.67
CA MET A 13 11.11 -11.52 -4.78
C MET A 13 11.94 -11.06 -3.59
N LEU A 14 11.92 -9.75 -3.32
CA LEU A 14 12.43 -9.24 -2.05
C LEU A 14 11.43 -9.53 -0.95
N GLN A 15 11.92 -10.08 0.15
CA GLN A 15 11.07 -10.40 1.29
C GLN A 15 10.59 -9.12 1.96
N ILE A 16 9.41 -9.19 2.59
CA ILE A 16 8.70 -8.03 3.15
C ILE A 16 9.45 -7.27 4.27
N TYR A 17 10.46 -7.91 4.86
CA TYR A 17 11.33 -7.32 5.88
C TYR A 17 12.62 -6.70 5.30
N GLN A 18 12.92 -6.96 4.03
CA GLN A 18 14.08 -6.37 3.34
C GLN A 18 13.73 -4.98 2.83
N GLU A 19 14.69 -4.07 2.95
CA GLU A 19 14.59 -2.74 2.37
C GLU A 19 14.93 -2.79 0.88
N VAL A 20 14.11 -2.13 0.07
CA VAL A 20 14.36 -1.95 -1.36
C VAL A 20 15.34 -0.77 -1.52
N PRO A 21 16.45 -0.94 -2.26
CA PRO A 21 17.37 0.15 -2.59
C PRO A 21 16.66 1.34 -3.26
N ASP A 22 17.20 2.55 -3.09
CA ASP A 22 16.58 3.79 -3.58
C ASP A 22 16.27 3.74 -5.09
N ASP A 23 17.19 3.24 -5.90
CA ASP A 23 17.02 3.05 -7.34
C ASP A 23 15.86 2.11 -7.66
N GLY A 24 15.68 1.05 -6.87
CA GLY A 24 14.53 0.14 -7.00
C GLY A 24 13.21 0.82 -6.63
N VAL A 25 13.20 1.63 -5.56
CA VAL A 25 12.02 2.41 -5.16
C VAL A 25 11.61 3.36 -6.30
N LEU A 26 12.57 4.10 -6.87
CA LEU A 26 12.29 5.04 -7.96
C LEU A 26 11.74 4.33 -9.21
N GLN A 27 12.28 3.18 -9.59
CA GLN A 27 11.78 2.40 -10.74
C GLN A 27 10.30 2.00 -10.58
N VAL A 28 9.89 1.59 -9.38
CA VAL A 28 8.48 1.26 -9.12
C VAL A 28 7.61 2.52 -9.12
N LEU A 29 8.08 3.63 -8.53
CA LEU A 29 7.36 4.90 -8.59
C LEU A 29 7.15 5.35 -10.04
N ASP A 30 8.13 5.18 -10.91
CA ASP A 30 8.00 5.50 -12.34
C ASP A 30 6.90 4.65 -13.01
N GLN A 31 6.79 3.36 -12.68
CA GLN A 31 5.70 2.50 -13.19
C GLN A 31 4.32 2.95 -12.67
N LEU A 32 4.21 3.31 -11.40
CA LEU A 32 2.96 3.82 -10.83
C LEU A 32 2.57 5.18 -11.46
N VAL A 33 3.55 6.04 -11.74
CA VAL A 33 3.34 7.28 -12.49
C VAL A 33 2.81 6.97 -13.89
N GLN A 34 3.39 5.99 -14.59
CA GLN A 34 2.94 5.59 -15.93
C GLN A 34 1.52 5.03 -15.90
N LEU A 35 1.16 4.20 -14.92
CA LEU A 35 -0.19 3.67 -14.74
C LEU A 35 -1.21 4.78 -14.53
N ALA A 36 -0.93 5.70 -13.59
CA ALA A 36 -1.79 6.84 -13.31
C ALA A 36 -1.92 7.76 -14.54
N ALA A 37 -0.81 8.13 -15.17
CA ALA A 37 -0.78 9.00 -16.35
C ALA A 37 -1.53 8.38 -17.53
N THR A 38 -1.42 7.06 -17.74
CA THR A 38 -2.12 6.35 -18.81
C THR A 38 -3.63 6.46 -18.66
N SER A 39 -4.14 6.27 -17.45
CA SER A 39 -5.57 6.39 -17.18
C SER A 39 -6.10 7.84 -17.26
N LEU A 40 -5.29 8.82 -16.88
CA LEU A 40 -5.63 10.24 -17.02
C LEU A 40 -5.68 10.68 -18.50
N LYS A 41 -4.77 10.16 -19.33
CA LYS A 41 -4.73 10.40 -20.78
C LYS A 41 -5.85 9.67 -21.53
N ASN A 42 -6.35 8.56 -20.98
CA ASN A 42 -7.33 7.69 -21.62
C ASN A 42 -8.52 7.43 -20.68
N PRO A 43 -9.34 8.44 -20.33
CA PRO A 43 -10.38 8.31 -19.30
C PRO A 43 -11.45 7.26 -19.61
N ASP A 44 -11.60 6.85 -20.87
CA ASP A 44 -12.52 5.79 -21.26
C ASP A 44 -12.13 4.41 -20.68
N ILE A 45 -10.84 4.18 -20.37
CA ILE A 45 -10.39 2.93 -19.72
C ILE A 45 -11.07 2.74 -18.35
N LEU A 46 -11.38 3.84 -17.66
CA LEU A 46 -12.04 3.83 -16.36
C LEU A 46 -13.51 3.38 -16.46
N LYS A 47 -14.13 3.51 -17.64
CA LYS A 47 -15.53 3.09 -17.88
C LYS A 47 -15.65 1.60 -18.12
N VAL A 48 -14.60 0.97 -18.64
CA VAL A 48 -14.56 -0.47 -18.92
C VAL A 48 -14.31 -1.26 -17.62
N TRP A 49 -13.64 -0.62 -16.65
CA TRP A 49 -13.35 -1.23 -15.36
C TRP A 49 -14.53 -1.06 -14.39
N ASP A 50 -15.50 -1.97 -14.46
CA ASP A 50 -16.58 -2.06 -13.47
C ASP A 50 -16.03 -2.61 -12.14
N ASN A 51 -15.76 -1.71 -11.19
CA ASN A 51 -15.29 -2.10 -9.87
C ASN A 51 -16.38 -2.73 -9.00
N ALA A 52 -17.65 -2.82 -9.41
CA ALA A 52 -18.72 -3.26 -8.51
C ALA A 52 -18.48 -4.68 -7.95
N ALA A 53 -18.10 -5.63 -8.80
CA ALA A 53 -17.83 -7.01 -8.38
C ALA A 53 -16.59 -7.11 -7.48
N MET A 54 -15.49 -6.44 -7.86
CA MET A 54 -14.26 -6.40 -7.06
C MET A 54 -14.47 -5.67 -5.73
N ASN A 55 -15.16 -4.53 -5.74
CA ASN A 55 -15.53 -3.80 -4.53
C ASN A 55 -16.43 -4.62 -3.63
N ALA A 56 -17.38 -5.38 -4.17
CA ALA A 56 -18.20 -6.29 -3.38
C ALA A 56 -17.34 -7.40 -2.75
N LEU A 57 -16.40 -7.98 -3.49
CA LEU A 57 -15.46 -8.99 -2.97
C LEU A 57 -14.56 -8.42 -1.87
N LEU A 58 -13.96 -7.25 -2.10
CA LEU A 58 -13.15 -6.54 -1.11
C LEU A 58 -13.97 -6.16 0.11
N ALA A 59 -15.21 -5.69 -0.07
CA ALA A 59 -16.12 -5.35 1.03
C ALA A 59 -16.45 -6.58 1.90
N GLN A 60 -16.62 -7.76 1.30
CA GLN A 60 -16.77 -9.01 2.06
C GLN A 60 -15.52 -9.33 2.89
N GLY A 61 -14.32 -9.02 2.37
CA GLY A 61 -13.04 -9.23 3.07
C GLY A 61 -12.70 -8.17 4.12
N ARG A 62 -13.33 -6.99 4.05
CA ARG A 62 -12.99 -5.78 4.84
C ARG A 62 -14.14 -5.29 5.72
N THR A 63 -15.04 -6.19 6.15
CA THR A 63 -16.10 -5.85 7.11
C THR A 63 -15.51 -5.44 8.45
N ILE A 64 -16.20 -4.57 9.21
CA ILE A 64 -15.78 -4.15 10.55
C ILE A 64 -15.48 -5.38 11.42
N ALA A 65 -16.39 -6.37 11.46
CA ALA A 65 -16.19 -7.59 12.24
C ALA A 65 -14.91 -8.35 11.89
N LYS A 66 -14.53 -8.42 10.60
CA LYS A 66 -13.28 -9.06 10.18
C LYS A 66 -12.06 -8.25 10.57
N ILE A 67 -12.11 -6.92 10.40
CA ILE A 67 -11.02 -6.02 10.81
C ILE A 67 -10.84 -6.05 12.33
N ASP A 68 -11.92 -5.92 13.10
CA ASP A 68 -11.91 -6.01 14.57
C ASP A 68 -11.38 -7.36 15.04
N GLY A 69 -11.84 -8.47 14.45
CA GLY A 69 -11.34 -9.81 14.80
C GLY A 69 -9.85 -9.96 14.58
N ARG A 70 -9.34 -9.42 13.46
CA ARG A 70 -7.91 -9.40 13.15
C ARG A 70 -7.11 -8.51 14.12
N LEU A 71 -7.60 -7.30 14.41
CA LEU A 71 -6.95 -6.40 15.38
C LEU A 71 -6.95 -7.00 16.80
N ASN A 72 -8.01 -7.69 17.21
CA ASN A 72 -8.01 -8.40 18.49
C ASN A 72 -6.97 -9.54 18.51
N THR A 73 -6.85 -10.31 17.43
CA THR A 73 -5.77 -11.32 17.30
C THR A 73 -4.38 -10.67 17.42
N MET A 74 -4.20 -9.48 16.85
CA MET A 74 -2.95 -8.73 17.01
C MET A 74 -2.67 -8.32 18.45
N LYS A 75 -3.67 -8.06 19.29
CA LYS A 75 -3.44 -7.75 20.71
C LYS A 75 -2.85 -8.94 21.44
N ASP A 76 -3.32 -10.14 21.11
CA ASP A 76 -2.81 -11.38 21.69
C ASP A 76 -1.35 -11.63 21.27
N LEU A 77 -1.03 -11.37 20.00
CA LEU A 77 0.33 -11.52 19.45
C LEU A 77 1.29 -10.41 19.91
N TYR A 78 0.78 -9.19 20.12
CA TYR A 78 1.57 -8.00 20.46
C TYR A 78 1.03 -7.29 21.71
N PRO A 79 1.13 -7.89 22.92
CA PRO A 79 0.56 -7.32 24.13
C PRO A 79 1.05 -5.89 24.44
N LYS A 80 2.29 -5.58 24.06
CA LYS A 80 2.91 -4.25 24.21
C LYS A 80 2.25 -3.15 23.35
N LEU A 81 1.49 -3.53 22.33
CA LEU A 81 0.79 -2.61 21.42
C LEU A 81 -0.72 -2.50 21.73
N THR A 82 -1.21 -3.17 22.78
CA THR A 82 -2.64 -3.24 23.12
C THR A 82 -3.30 -1.87 23.15
N SER A 83 -2.70 -0.89 23.83
CA SER A 83 -3.31 0.46 23.95
C SER A 83 -3.45 1.15 22.60
N GLN A 84 -2.48 0.98 21.70
CA GLN A 84 -2.54 1.51 20.34
C GLN A 84 -3.61 0.78 19.53
N ILE A 85 -3.64 -0.55 19.61
CA ILE A 85 -4.63 -1.35 18.88
C ILE A 85 -6.05 -1.03 19.35
N ASP A 86 -6.27 -0.77 20.65
CA ASP A 86 -7.56 -0.32 21.18
C ASP A 86 -8.00 1.03 20.59
N LYS A 87 -7.07 1.96 20.37
CA LYS A 87 -7.36 3.23 19.68
C LYS A 87 -7.72 3.02 18.21
N MET A 88 -7.11 2.03 17.54
CA MET A 88 -7.47 1.66 16.17
C MET A 88 -8.87 1.03 16.11
N LEU A 89 -9.17 0.09 17.01
CA LEU A 89 -10.50 -0.53 17.18
C LEU A 89 -11.58 0.53 17.41
N ALA A 90 -11.33 1.55 18.23
CA ALA A 90 -12.27 2.64 18.47
C ALA A 90 -12.62 3.45 17.20
N LYS A 91 -11.83 3.33 16.12
CA LYS A 91 -12.03 4.03 14.85
C LYS A 91 -12.51 3.12 13.73
N THR A 92 -12.61 1.81 13.92
CA THR A 92 -12.99 0.88 12.83
C THR A 92 -14.38 1.18 12.27
N ASN A 93 -15.36 1.51 13.11
CA ASN A 93 -16.68 1.90 12.63
C ASN A 93 -16.64 3.22 11.83
N LEU A 94 -15.83 4.20 12.25
CA LEU A 94 -15.67 5.46 11.52
C LEU A 94 -15.01 5.25 10.14
N ILE A 95 -14.03 4.36 10.06
CA ILE A 95 -13.21 4.13 8.86
C ILE A 95 -13.86 3.13 7.89
N PHE A 96 -14.49 2.08 8.41
CA PHE A 96 -15.03 0.96 7.63
C PHE A 96 -16.57 0.86 7.65
N GLY A 97 -17.25 1.53 8.59
CA GLY A 97 -18.71 1.44 8.73
C GLY A 97 -19.50 2.36 7.81
N ASP A 98 -18.90 3.46 7.38
CA ASP A 98 -19.46 4.33 6.35
C ASP A 98 -18.51 4.34 5.16
N PHE A 99 -18.58 3.27 4.36
CA PHE A 99 -17.78 3.13 3.14
C PHE A 99 -17.97 4.32 2.21
N LYS A 100 -19.17 4.91 2.17
CA LYS A 100 -19.44 6.12 1.39
C LYS A 100 -18.65 7.30 1.95
N ARG A 101 -18.66 7.55 3.26
CA ARG A 101 -17.83 8.60 3.89
C ARG A 101 -16.33 8.38 3.67
N PHE A 102 -15.87 7.14 3.72
CA PHE A 102 -14.47 6.83 3.40
C PHE A 102 -14.13 7.14 1.93
N MET A 103 -15.00 6.74 1.01
CA MET A 103 -14.90 7.11 -0.41
C MET A 103 -15.04 8.61 -0.63
N ASP A 104 -15.85 9.30 0.17
CA ASP A 104 -16.05 10.74 0.11
C ASP A 104 -14.84 11.49 0.67
N LEU A 105 -14.15 10.98 1.71
CA LEU A 105 -12.85 11.50 2.18
C LEU A 105 -11.75 11.35 1.11
N ARG A 106 -11.80 10.25 0.34
CA ARG A 106 -10.91 10.07 -0.82
C ARG A 106 -11.24 11.07 -1.92
N LYS A 107 -12.52 11.30 -2.22
CA LYS A 107 -12.97 12.27 -3.23
C LYS A 107 -12.77 13.71 -2.79
N SER A 108 -12.90 14.03 -1.51
CA SER A 108 -12.75 15.41 -1.01
C SER A 108 -11.31 15.91 -1.10
N THR A 109 -10.36 14.99 -1.25
CA THR A 109 -8.93 15.30 -1.43
C THR A 109 -8.48 15.09 -2.87
N SER A 110 -9.31 14.52 -3.75
CA SER A 110 -8.98 14.33 -5.16
C SER A 110 -10.21 14.34 -6.08
N ASP A 111 -10.13 15.18 -7.11
CA ASP A 111 -11.23 15.35 -8.08
C ASP A 111 -11.22 14.30 -9.20
N ARG A 112 -10.18 13.46 -9.27
CA ARG A 112 -9.97 12.52 -10.38
C ARG A 112 -9.43 11.19 -9.88
N GLN A 113 -10.08 10.12 -10.30
CA GLN A 113 -9.59 8.76 -10.04
C GLN A 113 -8.69 8.31 -11.19
N VAL A 114 -7.78 7.39 -10.87
CA VAL A 114 -6.84 6.79 -11.81
C VAL A 114 -6.90 5.26 -11.70
N LEU A 115 -6.27 4.56 -12.63
CA LEU A 115 -6.01 3.13 -12.45
C LEU A 115 -4.96 2.93 -11.36
N CYS A 116 -5.25 2.01 -10.45
CA CYS A 116 -4.37 1.59 -9.37
C CYS A 116 -4.17 0.08 -9.44
N HIS A 117 -2.98 -0.40 -9.10
CA HIS A 117 -2.66 -1.82 -8.96
C HIS A 117 -3.55 -2.47 -7.89
N GLY A 118 -3.78 -1.78 -6.77
CA GLY A 118 -4.69 -2.21 -5.71
C GLY A 118 -4.09 -3.18 -4.69
N ASP A 119 -2.95 -3.78 -5.03
CA ASP A 119 -2.14 -4.67 -4.17
C ASP A 119 -0.64 -4.41 -4.34
N MET A 120 -0.22 -3.15 -4.36
CA MET A 120 1.18 -2.81 -4.68
C MET A 120 2.08 -2.93 -3.44
N TRP A 121 2.72 -4.08 -3.24
CA TRP A 121 3.64 -4.34 -2.13
C TRP A 121 4.84 -5.17 -2.62
N THR A 122 5.95 -5.18 -1.86
CA THR A 122 7.22 -5.77 -2.33
C THR A 122 7.17 -7.23 -2.78
N PRO A 123 6.33 -8.13 -2.20
CA PRO A 123 6.18 -9.49 -2.73
C PRO A 123 5.62 -9.55 -4.16
N ASN A 124 4.87 -8.54 -4.59
CA ASN A 124 4.32 -8.45 -5.95
C ASN A 124 5.30 -7.78 -6.93
N VAL A 125 6.59 -7.66 -6.55
CA VAL A 125 7.63 -7.07 -7.40
C VAL A 125 8.78 -8.05 -7.57
N LEU A 126 9.09 -8.37 -8.82
CA LEU A 126 10.25 -9.16 -9.21
C LEU A 126 11.43 -8.24 -9.52
N TRP A 127 12.59 -8.63 -9.02
CA TRP A 127 13.83 -7.88 -9.15
C TRP A 127 14.91 -8.71 -9.84
N GLN A 128 15.76 -8.07 -10.63
CA GLN A 128 17.05 -8.60 -11.03
C GLN A 128 18.13 -7.93 -10.18
N ARG A 129 18.92 -8.75 -9.47
CA ARG A 129 19.99 -8.24 -8.61
C ARG A 129 21.28 -8.10 -9.40
N ASN A 130 21.84 -6.89 -9.36
CA ASN A 130 23.11 -6.58 -9.97
C ASN A 130 24.29 -6.90 -9.05
N VAL A 131 25.47 -7.09 -9.64
CA VAL A 131 26.72 -7.41 -8.92
C VAL A 131 27.12 -6.30 -7.94
N ASN A 132 26.77 -5.05 -8.23
CA ASN A 132 27.03 -3.89 -7.38
C ASN A 132 26.03 -3.72 -6.22
N GLY A 133 25.04 -4.62 -6.09
CA GLY A 133 24.00 -4.56 -5.06
C GLY A 133 22.77 -3.72 -5.42
N SER A 134 22.75 -3.06 -6.58
CA SER A 134 21.57 -2.38 -7.11
C SER A 134 20.54 -3.40 -7.60
N VAL A 135 19.29 -2.96 -7.80
CA VAL A 135 18.21 -3.83 -8.27
C VAL A 135 17.52 -3.22 -9.48
N ASP A 136 17.29 -4.03 -10.50
CA ASP A 136 16.49 -3.64 -11.66
C ASP A 136 15.09 -4.25 -11.54
N LEU A 137 14.07 -3.45 -11.80
CA LEU A 137 12.68 -3.91 -11.83
C LEU A 137 12.49 -4.88 -13.01
N ALA A 138 12.20 -6.14 -12.72
CA ALA A 138 11.95 -7.16 -13.73
C ALA A 138 10.47 -7.19 -14.15
N ALA A 139 9.56 -7.22 -13.15
CA ALA A 139 8.12 -7.19 -13.37
C ALA A 139 7.36 -6.76 -12.12
N ILE A 140 6.17 -6.19 -12.32
CA ILE A 140 5.13 -6.05 -11.29
C ILE A 140 4.09 -7.14 -11.58
N LEU A 141 3.75 -7.92 -10.56
CA LEU A 141 2.87 -9.09 -10.63
C LEU A 141 1.54 -8.85 -9.90
N ASP A 142 0.62 -9.80 -10.01
CA ASP A 142 -0.63 -9.86 -9.23
C ASP A 142 -1.60 -8.68 -9.43
N TRP A 143 -1.83 -8.34 -10.70
CA TRP A 143 -2.78 -7.32 -11.15
C TRP A 143 -4.28 -7.66 -10.92
N GLN A 144 -4.58 -8.73 -10.19
CA GLN A 144 -5.95 -9.20 -9.96
C GLN A 144 -6.82 -8.20 -9.17
N LEU A 145 -6.21 -7.29 -8.42
CA LEU A 145 -6.89 -6.24 -7.65
C LEU A 145 -6.90 -4.86 -8.34
N LEU A 146 -6.55 -4.81 -9.63
CA LEU A 146 -6.59 -3.58 -10.42
C LEU A 146 -7.96 -2.90 -10.26
N ASN A 147 -7.95 -1.62 -9.92
CA ASN A 147 -9.16 -0.86 -9.65
C ASN A 147 -9.04 0.61 -10.07
N VAL A 148 -10.18 1.31 -10.03
CA VAL A 148 -10.22 2.77 -10.22
C VAL A 148 -10.30 3.45 -8.85
N GLY A 149 -9.24 4.16 -8.48
CA GLY A 149 -9.03 4.58 -7.11
C GLY A 149 -8.18 5.82 -6.97
N SER A 150 -7.68 6.01 -5.75
CA SER A 150 -6.62 6.99 -5.48
C SER A 150 -5.28 6.28 -5.64
N PRO A 151 -4.31 6.86 -6.36
CA PRO A 151 -3.00 6.25 -6.50
C PRO A 151 -2.21 6.28 -5.18
N THR A 152 -2.63 7.06 -4.18
CA THR A 152 -1.94 7.11 -2.89
C THR A 152 -2.04 5.79 -2.13
N GLU A 153 -2.99 4.92 -2.44
CA GLU A 153 -3.07 3.58 -1.85
C GLU A 153 -1.89 2.71 -2.26
N ASP A 154 -1.58 2.66 -3.55
CA ASP A 154 -0.45 1.89 -4.07
C ASP A 154 0.87 2.44 -3.47
N LEU A 155 0.97 3.76 -3.32
CA LEU A 155 2.10 4.38 -2.65
C LEU A 155 2.21 3.99 -1.18
N VAL A 156 1.09 3.94 -0.44
CA VAL A 156 1.11 3.50 0.97
C VAL A 156 1.56 2.05 1.06
N TYR A 157 0.94 1.15 0.29
CA TYR A 157 1.29 -0.28 0.32
C TYR A 157 2.76 -0.49 -0.07
N PHE A 158 3.22 0.20 -1.11
CA PHE A 158 4.57 0.01 -1.64
C PHE A 158 5.61 0.59 -0.70
N LEU A 159 5.52 1.89 -0.35
CA LEU A 159 6.53 2.53 0.50
C LEU A 159 6.61 1.85 1.87
N HIS A 160 5.50 1.37 2.42
CA HIS A 160 5.52 0.68 3.69
C HIS A 160 6.18 -0.71 3.60
N SER A 161 5.96 -1.44 2.53
CA SER A 161 6.61 -2.74 2.32
C SER A 161 8.07 -2.60 1.88
N ALA A 162 8.40 -1.55 1.15
CA ALA A 162 9.72 -1.29 0.59
C ALA A 162 10.72 -0.67 1.57
N LEU A 163 10.27 0.13 2.53
CA LEU A 163 11.16 0.86 3.45
C LEU A 163 11.19 0.21 4.83
N SER A 164 12.34 0.34 5.50
CA SER A 164 12.47 0.00 6.92
C SER A 164 11.80 1.06 7.81
N PRO A 165 11.47 0.71 9.07
CA PRO A 165 11.02 1.69 10.08
C PRO A 165 11.98 2.88 10.28
N GLU A 166 13.27 2.68 10.00
CA GLU A 166 14.28 3.74 10.08
C GLU A 166 14.27 4.64 8.86
N THR A 167 14.20 4.08 7.65
CA THR A 167 14.28 4.84 6.39
C THR A 167 12.96 5.53 6.05
N TYR A 168 11.82 4.90 6.33
CA TYR A 168 10.49 5.43 5.98
C TYR A 168 10.29 6.90 6.42
N PRO A 169 10.48 7.29 7.71
CA PRO A 169 10.27 8.67 8.11
C PRO A 169 11.27 9.66 7.48
N LYS A 170 12.45 9.19 7.08
CA LYS A 170 13.50 10.02 6.46
C LYS A 170 13.23 10.30 4.98
N LYS A 171 12.74 9.31 4.23
CA LYS A 171 12.64 9.38 2.76
C LYS A 171 11.23 9.42 2.19
N LYS A 172 10.20 9.06 2.97
CA LYS A 172 8.80 9.02 2.48
C LYS A 172 8.40 10.30 1.75
N ASN A 173 8.68 11.47 2.33
CA ASN A 173 8.28 12.73 1.70
C ASN A 173 9.03 12.98 0.38
N ASP A 174 10.31 12.63 0.29
CA ASP A 174 11.08 12.78 -0.95
C ASP A 174 10.51 11.90 -2.06
N TYR A 175 10.12 10.66 -1.74
CA TYR A 175 9.45 9.76 -2.70
C TYR A 175 8.06 10.24 -3.11
N LEU A 176 7.29 10.81 -2.18
CA LEU A 176 6.00 11.42 -2.50
C LEU A 176 6.18 12.64 -3.42
N HIS A 177 7.18 13.48 -3.17
CA HIS A 177 7.49 14.62 -4.05
C HIS A 177 7.91 14.13 -5.43
N TYR A 178 8.80 13.14 -5.49
CA TYR A 178 9.24 12.52 -6.75
C TYR A 178 8.06 11.99 -7.56
N TYR A 179 7.15 11.23 -6.94
CA TYR A 179 5.94 10.74 -7.61
C TYR A 179 5.07 11.87 -8.14
N TYR A 180 4.80 12.88 -7.29
CA TYR A 180 3.94 14.02 -7.64
C TYR A 180 4.49 14.82 -8.83
N ASP A 181 5.78 15.14 -8.80
CA ASP A 181 6.44 15.94 -9.84
C ASP A 181 6.51 15.18 -11.17
N ASN A 182 6.85 13.88 -11.14
CA ASN A 182 6.89 13.06 -12.34
C ASN A 182 5.51 12.83 -12.95
N LEU A 183 4.46 12.64 -12.13
CA LEU A 183 3.10 12.56 -12.64
C LEU A 183 2.67 13.88 -13.28
N LYS A 184 2.93 15.01 -12.60
CA LYS A 184 2.64 16.35 -13.12
C LYS A 184 3.34 16.61 -14.46
N GLN A 185 4.61 16.21 -14.57
CA GLN A 185 5.35 16.30 -15.83
C GLN A 185 4.75 15.38 -16.90
N SER A 186 4.37 14.15 -16.55
CA SER A 186 3.83 13.15 -17.48
C SER A 186 2.48 13.53 -18.07
N VAL A 187 1.71 14.40 -17.41
CA VAL A 187 0.36 14.79 -17.81
C VAL A 187 0.23 16.28 -18.10
N THR A 188 1.31 16.98 -18.49
CA THR A 188 1.46 18.46 -18.56
C THR A 188 0.22 19.28 -19.00
N ASN A 189 -0.61 18.76 -19.91
CA ASN A 189 -1.81 19.43 -20.44
C ASN A 189 -3.14 18.91 -19.88
N LEU A 190 -3.07 18.09 -18.84
CA LEU A 190 -4.21 17.49 -18.17
C LEU A 190 -4.23 17.91 -16.70
N PRO A 191 -5.41 18.07 -16.12
CA PRO A 191 -5.56 18.35 -14.71
C PRO A 191 -5.05 17.21 -13.85
N MET A 192 -4.24 17.55 -12.84
CA MET A 192 -3.80 16.62 -11.80
C MET A 192 -4.99 16.14 -10.94
N PRO A 193 -4.89 14.95 -10.32
CA PRO A 193 -5.89 14.50 -9.35
C PRO A 193 -6.02 15.40 -8.11
N TRP A 194 -5.00 16.20 -7.81
CA TRP A 194 -4.95 17.10 -6.65
C TRP A 194 -4.71 18.53 -7.08
N SER A 195 -5.23 19.48 -6.31
CA SER A 195 -5.03 20.91 -6.55
C SER A 195 -3.57 21.35 -6.37
N ASN A 196 -2.85 20.72 -5.45
CA ASN A 196 -1.46 20.99 -5.10
C ASN A 196 -0.82 19.79 -4.39
N LEU A 197 0.50 19.88 -4.15
CA LEU A 197 1.28 18.86 -3.44
C LEU A 197 0.78 18.61 -2.00
N GLU A 198 0.30 19.64 -1.32
CA GLU A 198 -0.21 19.50 0.05
C GLU A 198 -1.45 18.61 0.07
N ASN A 199 -2.40 18.83 -0.84
CA ASN A 199 -3.61 18.00 -0.97
C ASN A 199 -3.27 16.54 -1.30
N PHE A 200 -2.23 16.31 -2.11
CA PHE A 200 -1.70 14.96 -2.38
C PHE A 200 -1.16 14.28 -1.11
N ILE A 201 -0.33 14.98 -0.34
CA ILE A 201 0.24 14.45 0.92
C ILE A 201 -0.88 14.19 1.94
N GLN A 202 -1.86 15.09 2.05
CA GLN A 202 -3.02 14.90 2.91
C GLN A 202 -3.79 13.63 2.50
N GLN A 203 -4.05 13.43 1.21
CA GLN A 203 -4.70 12.20 0.73
C GLN A 203 -3.87 10.95 1.06
N TYR A 204 -2.55 10.99 0.91
CA TYR A 204 -1.68 9.88 1.30
C TYR A 204 -1.83 9.54 2.78
N GLU A 205 -1.81 10.54 3.67
CA GLU A 205 -1.96 10.30 5.11
C GLU A 205 -3.36 9.80 5.50
N VAL A 206 -4.41 10.24 4.81
CA VAL A 206 -5.77 9.72 5.01
C VAL A 206 -5.88 8.26 4.52
N SER A 207 -5.32 7.95 3.34
CA SER A 207 -5.26 6.58 2.81
C SER A 207 -4.45 5.66 3.71
N TYR A 208 -3.40 6.17 4.36
CA TYR A 208 -2.51 5.40 5.22
C TYR A 208 -3.27 4.58 6.27
N THR A 209 -4.16 5.24 7.02
CA THR A 209 -4.91 4.58 8.09
C THR A 209 -5.71 3.39 7.57
N TYR A 210 -6.45 3.57 6.47
CA TYR A 210 -7.24 2.50 5.89
C TYR A 210 -6.38 1.37 5.35
N CYS A 211 -5.39 1.70 4.51
CA CYS A 211 -4.53 0.72 3.85
C CYS A 211 -3.79 -0.13 4.90
N ILE A 212 -3.22 0.50 5.92
CA ILE A 212 -2.45 -0.22 6.94
C ILE A 212 -3.34 -1.04 7.88
N MET A 213 -4.55 -0.59 8.21
CA MET A 213 -5.50 -1.43 8.96
C MET A 213 -5.94 -2.67 8.17
N VAL A 214 -5.92 -2.61 6.84
CA VAL A 214 -6.17 -3.76 5.96
C VAL A 214 -4.92 -4.65 5.80
N LEU A 215 -3.74 -4.04 5.64
CA LEU A 215 -2.47 -4.72 5.35
C LEU A 215 -1.84 -5.39 6.58
N MET A 216 -1.88 -4.73 7.73
CA MET A 216 -1.19 -5.17 8.95
C MET A 216 -1.60 -6.59 9.41
N PRO A 217 -2.87 -7.02 9.32
CA PRO A 217 -3.25 -8.42 9.58
C PRO A 217 -2.63 -9.43 8.60
N TRP A 218 -2.34 -9.03 7.36
CA TRP A 218 -1.63 -9.89 6.42
C TRP A 218 -0.16 -10.03 6.83
N TYR A 219 0.47 -8.98 7.35
CA TYR A 219 1.82 -9.07 7.93
C TYR A 219 1.88 -10.02 9.12
N THR A 220 0.87 -10.02 9.99
CA THR A 220 0.84 -10.96 11.13
C THR A 220 0.64 -12.39 10.65
N THR A 221 -0.26 -12.62 9.69
CA THR A 221 -0.48 -13.94 9.08
C THR A 221 0.77 -14.44 8.34
N ALA A 222 1.42 -13.58 7.56
CA ALA A 222 2.66 -13.90 6.85
C ALA A 222 3.78 -14.22 7.84
N LYS A 223 3.90 -13.46 8.93
CA LYS A 223 4.84 -13.77 10.01
C LYS A 223 4.57 -15.16 10.57
N GLU A 224 3.33 -15.51 10.89
CA GLU A 224 2.97 -16.85 11.41
C GLU A 224 3.31 -17.98 10.43
N GLN A 225 3.04 -17.79 9.14
CA GLN A 225 3.35 -18.79 8.11
C GLN A 225 4.86 -18.95 7.89
N LEU A 226 5.60 -17.85 7.93
CA LEU A 226 7.04 -17.82 7.70
C LEU A 226 7.84 -18.10 8.99
N LEU A 227 7.21 -18.00 10.16
CA LEU A 227 7.82 -18.20 11.47
C LEU A 227 8.45 -19.59 11.54
N GLY A 228 7.78 -20.66 11.10
CA GLY A 228 8.37 -22.01 11.10
C GLY A 228 9.64 -22.14 10.24
N THR A 229 9.69 -21.43 9.12
CA THR A 229 10.82 -21.44 8.17
C THR A 229 12.01 -20.62 8.67
N TYR A 230 11.74 -19.51 9.38
CA TYR A 230 12.75 -18.54 9.79
C TYR A 230 12.89 -18.40 11.32
N ILE A 231 12.36 -19.34 12.11
CA ILE A 231 12.36 -19.29 13.58
C ILE A 231 13.77 -19.14 14.17
N ASN A 232 14.77 -19.65 13.46
CA ASN A 232 16.18 -19.60 13.85
C ASN A 232 16.94 -18.39 13.29
N ASN A 233 16.26 -17.42 12.69
CA ASN A 233 16.84 -16.17 12.22
C ASN A 233 16.28 -14.99 13.06
N PRO A 234 16.93 -14.63 14.17
CA PRO A 234 16.45 -13.56 15.06
C PRO A 234 16.24 -12.23 14.31
N SER A 235 17.13 -11.92 13.37
CA SER A 235 17.06 -10.69 12.57
C SER A 235 15.78 -10.59 11.72
N PHE A 236 15.25 -11.73 11.27
CA PHE A 236 13.97 -11.80 10.57
C PHE A 236 12.80 -11.47 11.49
N VAL A 237 12.74 -12.11 12.67
CA VAL A 237 11.64 -11.94 13.63
C VAL A 237 11.60 -10.51 14.15
N ASP A 238 12.78 -9.96 14.50
CA ASP A 238 12.92 -8.59 14.98
C ASP A 238 12.46 -7.57 13.92
N ALA A 239 12.84 -7.76 12.65
CA ALA A 239 12.45 -6.85 11.57
C ALA A 239 10.93 -6.82 11.33
N PHE A 240 10.24 -7.96 11.44
CA PHE A 240 8.77 -8.00 11.38
C PHE A 240 8.14 -7.25 12.55
N ASP A 241 8.66 -7.44 13.76
CA ASP A 241 8.12 -6.82 14.98
C ASP A 241 8.32 -5.31 14.97
N GLU A 242 9.47 -4.85 14.50
CA GLU A 242 9.74 -3.44 14.29
C GLU A 242 8.82 -2.83 13.23
N LYS A 243 8.58 -3.52 12.10
CA LYS A 243 7.62 -3.06 11.08
C LYS A 243 6.20 -2.99 11.62
N ILE A 244 5.75 -3.99 12.38
CA ILE A 244 4.40 -3.98 12.97
C ILE A 244 4.26 -2.85 13.97
N LYS A 245 5.22 -2.69 14.88
CA LYS A 245 5.26 -1.57 15.83
C LYS A 245 5.24 -0.22 15.12
N PHE A 246 6.03 -0.07 14.05
CA PHE A 246 6.06 1.15 13.26
C PHE A 246 4.72 1.43 12.58
N MET A 247 4.15 0.44 11.87
CA MET A 247 2.83 0.53 11.24
C MET A 247 1.77 0.98 12.23
N THR A 248 1.75 0.38 13.42
CA THR A 248 0.77 0.69 14.47
C THR A 248 0.92 2.13 14.94
N ASN A 249 2.13 2.57 15.24
CA ASN A 249 2.36 3.93 15.73
C ASN A 249 2.06 5.00 14.68
N GLU A 250 2.47 4.78 13.43
CA GLU A 250 2.19 5.70 12.33
C GLU A 250 0.70 5.73 11.99
N THR A 251 -0.01 4.60 12.10
CA THR A 251 -1.48 4.58 11.96
C THR A 251 -2.15 5.41 13.04
N ILE A 252 -1.68 5.33 14.30
CA ILE A 252 -2.18 6.18 15.39
C ILE A 252 -1.89 7.66 15.14
N ARG A 253 -0.72 8.01 14.60
CA ARG A 253 -0.40 9.39 14.21
C ARG A 253 -1.41 9.92 13.19
N CYS A 254 -1.69 9.15 12.14
CA CYS A 254 -2.66 9.52 11.10
C CYS A 254 -4.09 9.59 11.66
N ILE A 255 -4.49 8.65 12.52
CA ILE A 255 -5.77 8.69 13.24
C ILE A 255 -5.91 10.01 14.01
N ASN A 256 -4.96 10.35 14.89
CA ASN A 256 -5.06 11.55 15.72
C ASN A 256 -5.10 12.85 14.91
N LYS A 257 -4.54 12.84 13.70
CA LYS A 257 -4.52 14.01 12.81
C LYS A 257 -5.83 14.17 12.02
N TRP A 258 -6.43 13.07 11.60
CA TRP A 258 -7.50 13.08 10.59
C TRP A 258 -8.86 12.53 11.05
N PHE A 259 -8.93 11.82 12.18
CA PHE A 259 -10.11 11.05 12.61
C PHE A 259 -10.44 11.20 14.11
#